data_AF-A0A957DV43-F1
#
_entry.id   AF-A0A957DV43-F1
#
_cell.length_a   1.000
_cell.length_b   1.000
_cell.length_c   1.000
_cell.angle_alpha   90.00
_cell.angle_beta   90.00
_cell.angle_gamma   90.00
#
_symmetry.space_group_name_H-M   'P 1'
#
loop_
_entity.id
_entity.type
_entity.pdbx_description
1 polymer ?
#
loop_
_entity_poly.entity_id
_entity_poly.type
_entity_poly.pdbx_seq_one_letter_code
_entity_poly.pdbx_strand_id
1 'polypeptide(L)'
;MLFPQHLVILRGGGDLATGVAYRLHQAGFPVIVLELAQPLVVRRKVALATAVLQNHITIETLHAQHAHSADEALKLAHSGQIPVLVAPKLPVISNQLAVISSQSPTTDHQPPTTDHRP
;
A
#
# COMPACT_ATOMS: atom_id res chain seq x y z
N MET A 1 9.90 -4.13 -16.91
CA MET A 1 8.79 -4.73 -16.14
C MET A 1 8.38 -6.03 -16.83
N LEU A 2 8.27 -7.14 -16.10
CA LEU A 2 8.07 -8.49 -16.67
C LEU A 2 6.61 -8.96 -16.60
N PHE A 3 5.85 -8.51 -15.60
CA PHE A 3 4.45 -8.90 -15.38
C PHE A 3 3.52 -7.68 -15.41
N PRO A 4 3.50 -6.88 -16.49
CA PRO A 4 2.84 -5.57 -16.50
C PRO A 4 1.31 -5.63 -16.32
N GLN A 5 0.66 -6.78 -16.52
CA GLN A 5 -0.78 -6.95 -16.34
C GLN A 5 -1.17 -7.49 -14.95
N HIS A 6 -0.19 -7.82 -14.09
CA HIS A 6 -0.41 -8.43 -12.78
C HIS A 6 -0.12 -7.39 -11.70
N LEU A 7 -1.07 -6.49 -11.47
CA LEU A 7 -0.95 -5.43 -10.47
C LEU A 7 -1.05 -5.99 -9.05
N VAL A 8 -0.03 -5.75 -8.24
CA VAL A 8 -0.02 -6.12 -6.82
C VAL A 8 -0.32 -4.90 -5.95
N ILE A 9 -1.22 -5.07 -4.99
CA ILE A 9 -1.57 -4.03 -4.03
C ILE A 9 -1.09 -4.45 -2.63
N LEU A 10 -0.29 -3.61 -2.00
CA LEU A 10 0.16 -3.79 -0.62
C LEU A 10 -0.65 -2.89 0.30
N ARG A 11 -1.15 -3.42 1.40
CA ARG A 11 -1.82 -2.63 2.45
C ARG A 11 -0.84 -2.33 3.57
N GLY A 12 -0.54 -1.05 3.76
CA GLY A 12 0.49 -0.54 4.67
C GLY A 12 1.85 -0.42 3.97
N GLY A 13 2.59 0.65 4.27
CA GLY A 13 3.89 0.99 3.69
C GLY A 13 5.06 0.95 4.67
N GLY A 14 4.95 0.16 5.74
CA GLY A 14 6.02 -0.03 6.74
C GLY A 14 7.15 -0.95 6.26
N ASP A 15 8.06 -1.33 7.18
CA ASP A 15 9.29 -2.07 6.87
C ASP A 15 9.05 -3.40 6.13
N LEU A 16 8.09 -4.21 6.61
CA LEU A 16 7.75 -5.51 5.98
C LEU A 16 7.21 -5.32 4.57
N ALA A 17 6.28 -4.38 4.40
CA ALA A 17 5.70 -4.08 3.09
C ALA A 17 6.75 -3.53 2.13
N THR A 18 7.71 -2.74 2.63
CA THR A 18 8.80 -2.21 1.82
C THR A 18 9.71 -3.32 1.29
N GLY A 19 10.04 -4.32 2.10
CA GLY A 19 10.79 -5.50 1.65
C GLY A 19 10.02 -6.34 0.61
N VAL A 20 8.71 -6.49 0.78
CA VAL A 20 7.85 -7.18 -0.21
C VAL A 20 7.79 -6.39 -1.52
N ALA A 21 7.56 -5.08 -1.45
CA ALA A 21 7.56 -4.18 -2.61
C ALA A 21 8.88 -4.28 -3.38
N TYR A 22 10.01 -4.30 -2.67
CA TYR A 22 11.32 -4.46 -3.28
C TYR A 22 11.41 -5.73 -4.13
N ARG A 23 11.06 -6.88 -3.54
CA ARG A 23 11.14 -8.17 -4.24
C ARG A 23 10.20 -8.23 -5.44
N LEU A 24 8.98 -7.70 -5.32
CA LEU A 24 8.00 -7.67 -6.41
C LEU A 24 8.43 -6.74 -7.55
N HIS A 25 8.92 -5.55 -7.21
CA HIS A 25 9.41 -4.57 -8.20
C HIS A 25 10.60 -5.11 -8.97
N GLN A 26 11.58 -5.71 -8.27
CA GLN A 26 12.74 -6.35 -8.90
C GLN A 26 12.34 -7.56 -9.76
N ALA A 27 11.30 -8.30 -9.36
CA ALA A 27 10.71 -9.37 -10.18
C ALA A 27 9.89 -8.85 -11.38
N GLY A 28 9.68 -7.53 -11.47
CA GLY A 28 9.04 -6.87 -12.59
C GLY A 28 7.51 -6.82 -12.50
N PHE A 29 6.93 -6.87 -11.30
CA PHE A 29 5.51 -6.58 -11.08
C PHE A 29 5.28 -5.08 -10.88
N PRO A 30 4.19 -4.50 -11.43
CA PRO A 30 3.70 -3.20 -10.98
C PRO A 30 3.12 -3.32 -9.57
N VAL A 31 3.48 -2.38 -8.68
CA VAL A 31 3.11 -2.40 -7.26
C VAL A 31 2.51 -1.07 -6.86
N ILE A 32 1.37 -1.10 -6.17
CA ILE A 32 0.78 0.04 -5.47
C ILE A 32 0.78 -0.24 -3.97
N VAL A 33 1.13 0.77 -3.17
CA VAL A 33 0.99 0.71 -1.70
C VAL A 33 -0.18 1.58 -1.27
N LEU A 34 -1.06 1.04 -0.44
CA LEU A 34 -2.12 1.78 0.23
C LEU A 34 -1.68 2.13 1.64
N GLU A 35 -1.95 3.35 2.07
CA GLU A 35 -1.58 3.82 3.41
C GLU A 35 -2.64 4.77 4.00
N LEU A 36 -2.58 4.99 5.31
CA LEU A 36 -3.36 6.00 6.01
C LEU A 36 -2.80 7.41 5.75
N ALA A 37 -3.66 8.43 5.83
CA ALA A 37 -3.25 9.83 5.68
C ALA A 37 -2.20 10.26 6.72
N GLN A 38 -2.23 9.62 7.90
CA GLN A 38 -1.25 9.78 8.96
C GLN A 38 -0.62 8.41 9.22
N PRO A 39 0.45 8.04 8.50
CA PRO A 39 1.06 6.73 8.66
C PRO A 39 1.70 6.58 10.06
N LEU A 40 1.53 5.40 10.67
CA LEU A 40 2.06 5.10 12.02
C LEU A 40 3.53 4.62 12.00
N VAL A 41 4.25 4.93 10.92
CA VAL A 41 5.62 4.46 10.71
C VAL A 41 6.58 5.07 11.73
N VAL A 42 7.25 4.21 12.48
CA VAL A 42 8.34 4.60 13.39
C VAL A 42 9.64 4.84 12.59
N ARG A 43 9.99 3.92 11.68
CA ARG A 43 11.22 3.98 10.88
C ARG A 43 11.02 4.62 9.50
N ARG A 44 10.94 5.95 9.48
CA ARG A 44 10.63 6.72 8.25
C ARG A 44 11.64 6.58 7.11
N LYS A 45 12.93 6.39 7.40
CA LYS A 45 13.98 6.37 6.35
C LYS A 45 13.92 5.14 5.43
N VAL A 46 13.21 4.09 5.82
CA VAL A 46 13.19 2.78 5.14
C VAL A 46 11.77 2.29 4.84
N ALA A 47 10.80 3.20 4.90
CA ALA A 47 9.39 2.86 4.75
C ALA A 47 8.77 3.68 3.61
N LEU A 48 8.09 2.99 2.70
CA LEU A 48 7.37 3.62 1.59
C LEU A 48 6.27 4.58 2.08
N ALA A 49 5.70 4.32 3.25
CA ALA A 49 4.73 5.21 3.91
C ALA A 49 5.21 6.66 4.06
N THR A 50 6.53 6.89 4.09
CA THR A 50 7.11 8.23 4.14
C THR A 50 6.77 9.09 2.92
N ALA A 51 6.47 8.49 1.76
CA ALA A 51 6.02 9.23 0.59
C ALA A 51 4.75 10.03 0.88
N VAL A 52 3.83 9.54 1.73
CA VAL A 52 2.63 10.30 2.14
C VAL A 52 2.98 11.61 2.84
N LEU A 53 4.08 11.62 3.61
CA LEU A 53 4.52 12.79 4.38
C LEU A 53 5.44 13.73 3.58
N GLN A 54 6.25 13.17 2.67
CA GLN A 54 7.33 13.90 1.97
C GLN A 54 7.08 14.03 0.46
N ASN A 55 5.89 13.67 0.00
CA ASN A 55 5.48 13.48 -1.40
C ASN A 55 6.24 12.40 -2.16
N HIS A 56 7.47 12.05 -1.77
CA HIS A 56 8.26 10.99 -2.39
C HIS A 56 9.29 10.44 -1.40
N ILE A 57 9.83 9.27 -1.71
CA ILE A 57 11.02 8.71 -1.06
C ILE A 57 11.73 7.78 -2.03
N THR A 58 13.07 7.77 -1.98
CA THR A 58 13.87 6.76 -2.66
C THR A 58 14.49 5.83 -1.62
N ILE A 59 14.26 4.52 -1.77
CA ILE A 59 14.81 3.47 -0.91
C ILE A 59 15.55 2.50 -1.83
N GLU A 60 16.88 2.53 -1.82
CA GLU A 60 17.71 1.84 -2.80
C GLU A 60 17.29 2.19 -4.24
N THR A 61 16.75 1.23 -5.00
CA THR A 61 16.24 1.39 -6.38
C THR A 61 14.74 1.68 -6.44
N LEU A 62 14.03 1.67 -5.30
CA LEU A 62 12.61 1.95 -5.25
C LEU A 62 12.37 3.46 -5.20
N HIS A 63 11.73 3.97 -6.24
CA HIS A 63 11.24 5.34 -6.28
C HIS A 63 9.76 5.36 -5.93
N ALA A 64 9.45 5.77 -4.71
CA ALA A 64 8.08 5.87 -4.24
C ALA A 64 7.55 7.29 -4.32
N GLN A 65 6.30 7.43 -4.76
CA GLN A 65 5.66 8.71 -5.03
C GLN A 65 4.26 8.72 -4.43
N HIS A 66 3.88 9.80 -3.75
CA HIS A 66 2.53 9.99 -3.27
C HIS A 66 1.60 10.26 -4.45
N ALA A 67 0.62 9.37 -4.64
CA ALA A 67 -0.41 9.47 -5.66
C ALA A 67 -1.70 10.00 -5.04
N HIS A 68 -2.41 10.87 -5.77
CA HIS A 68 -3.63 11.53 -5.32
C HIS A 68 -4.90 10.89 -5.89
N SER A 69 -4.75 9.92 -6.80
CA SER A 69 -5.87 9.17 -7.38
C SER A 69 -5.46 7.75 -7.77
N ALA A 70 -6.44 6.87 -7.93
CA ALA A 70 -6.22 5.50 -8.40
C ALA A 70 -5.64 5.47 -9.83
N ASP A 71 -6.10 6.35 -10.72
CA ASP A 71 -5.60 6.45 -12.09
C ASP A 71 -4.14 6.93 -12.14
N GLU A 72 -3.78 7.90 -11.31
CA GLU A 72 -2.40 8.36 -11.17
C GLU A 72 -1.51 7.24 -10.62
N ALA A 73 -1.97 6.54 -9.58
CA ALA A 73 -1.25 5.41 -9.03
C ALA A 73 -1.01 4.33 -10.10
N LEU A 74 -2.02 3.98 -10.89
CA LEU A 74 -1.88 3.00 -11.96
C LEU A 74 -0.83 3.42 -13.00
N LYS A 75 -0.85 4.68 -13.45
CA LYS A 75 0.14 5.23 -14.39
C LYS A 75 1.55 5.18 -13.82
N LEU A 76 1.73 5.59 -12.56
CA LEU A 76 3.02 5.57 -11.87
C LEU A 76 3.55 4.13 -11.75
N ALA A 77 2.70 3.19 -11.33
CA ALA A 77 3.08 1.78 -11.19
C ALA A 77 3.57 1.22 -12.53
N HIS A 78 2.88 1.49 -13.64
CA HIS A 78 3.30 1.05 -14.97
C HIS A 78 4.55 1.76 -15.51
N SER A 79 4.90 2.94 -14.98
CA SER A 79 6.17 3.63 -15.30
C SER A 79 7.38 3.06 -14.54
N GLY A 80 7.18 2.09 -13.64
CA GLY A 80 8.24 1.50 -12.82
C GLY A 80 8.50 2.22 -11.51
N GLN A 81 7.62 3.14 -11.10
CA GLN A 81 7.63 3.75 -9.77
C GLN A 81 6.73 2.97 -8.81
N ILE A 82 6.85 3.25 -7.51
CA ILE A 82 6.02 2.68 -6.43
C ILE A 82 5.06 3.76 -5.91
N PRO A 83 3.88 3.94 -6.52
CA PRO A 83 2.88 4.85 -5.99
C PRO A 83 2.43 4.42 -4.58
N VAL A 84 2.27 5.43 -3.72
CA VAL A 84 1.69 5.30 -2.39
C VAL A 84 0.41 6.13 -2.39
N LEU A 85 -0.73 5.48 -2.23
CA LEU A 85 -2.04 6.09 -2.28
C LEU A 85 -2.67 6.10 -0.89
N VAL A 86 -3.11 7.27 -0.44
CA VAL A 86 -3.89 7.37 0.80
C VAL A 86 -5.28 6.78 0.58
N ALA A 87 -5.56 5.65 1.23
CA ALA A 87 -6.84 4.97 1.09
C ALA A 87 -7.18 4.17 2.36
N PRO A 88 -8.26 4.52 3.09
CA PRO A 88 -8.68 3.76 4.28
C PRO A 88 -9.29 2.39 3.93
N LYS A 89 -9.78 2.24 2.71
CA LYS A 89 -10.38 1.01 2.15
C LYS A 89 -9.71 0.69 0.82
N LEU A 90 -9.84 -0.56 0.37
CA LEU A 90 -9.36 -0.98 -0.94
C LEU A 90 -10.12 -0.19 -2.02
N PRO A 91 -9.44 0.64 -2.84
CA PRO A 91 -10.09 1.33 -3.94
C PRO A 91 -10.44 0.33 -5.04
N VAL A 92 -11.48 0.64 -5.81
CA VAL A 92 -11.78 -0.10 -7.04
C VAL A 92 -10.71 0.27 -8.06
N ILE A 93 -9.86 -0.70 -8.39
CA ILE A 93 -8.86 -0.60 -9.45
C ILE A 93 -9.16 -1.75 -10.41
N SER A 94 -9.22 -1.51 -11.71
CA SER A 94 -9.48 -2.59 -12.68
C SER A 94 -8.27 -3.54 -12.75
N ASN A 95 -8.51 -4.85 -12.92
CA ASN A 95 -7.50 -5.91 -13.05
C ASN A 95 -6.57 -6.12 -11.82
N GLN A 96 -7.12 -6.20 -10.62
CA GLN A 96 -6.34 -6.50 -9.41
C GLN A 96 -5.87 -7.96 -9.38
N LEU A 97 -4.59 -8.17 -9.11
CA LEU A 97 -4.00 -9.50 -8.94
C LEU A 97 -3.24 -9.53 -7.60
N ALA A 98 -4.00 -9.86 -6.55
CA ALA A 98 -3.59 -10.04 -5.15
C ALA A 98 -3.41 -8.76 -4.29
N VAL A 99 -4.03 -8.80 -3.11
CA VAL A 99 -3.85 -7.85 -2.01
C VAL A 99 -3.06 -8.53 -0.90
N ILE A 100 -1.92 -7.97 -0.53
CA ILE A 100 -1.10 -8.47 0.59
C ILE A 100 -1.30 -7.54 1.79
N SER A 101 -1.78 -8.11 2.89
CA SER A 101 -2.03 -7.40 4.15
C SER A 101 -1.29 -8.10 5.29
N SER A 102 -0.62 -7.33 6.15
CA SER A 102 -0.08 -7.84 7.41
C SER A 102 -1.12 -7.85 8.54
N GLN A 103 -2.30 -7.27 8.31
CA GLN A 103 -3.41 -7.27 9.27
C GLN A 103 -4.31 -8.47 9.00
N SER A 104 -4.55 -9.29 10.02
CA SER A 104 -5.58 -10.33 10.04
C SER A 104 -6.90 -9.75 9.52
N PRO A 105 -7.75 -10.53 8.83
CA PRO A 105 -9.10 -10.07 8.53
C PRO A 105 -9.76 -9.75 9.87
N THR A 106 -9.98 -8.47 10.14
CA THR A 106 -10.76 -8.05 11.30
C THR A 106 -12.17 -8.55 11.04
N THR A 107 -12.51 -9.69 11.63
CA THR A 107 -13.90 -10.06 11.87
C THR A 107 -14.53 -8.88 12.58
N ASP A 108 -15.67 -8.43 12.06
CA ASP A 108 -16.51 -7.39 12.65
C ASP A 108 -16.82 -7.77 14.11
N HIS A 109 -16.01 -7.30 15.05
CA HIS A 109 -16.28 -7.50 16.47
C HIS A 109 -17.32 -6.46 16.84
N GLN A 110 -18.59 -6.82 16.58
CA GLN A 110 -19.74 -6.22 17.25
C GLN A 110 -19.45 -6.27 18.76
N PRO A 111 -19.42 -5.14 19.49
CA PRO A 111 -19.26 -5.18 20.93
C PRO A 111 -20.44 -5.96 21.54
N PRO A 112 -20.23 -6.76 22.61
CA PRO A 112 -21.31 -7.49 23.24
C PRO A 112 -22.34 -6.49 23.75
N THR A 113 -23.58 -6.63 23.28
CA THR A 113 -24.72 -5.90 23.82
C THR A 113 -24.93 -6.38 25.26
N THR A 114 -24.57 -5.55 26.23
CA THR A 114 -24.95 -5.75 27.62
C THR A 114 -26.45 -5.49 27.76
N ASP A 115 -27.25 -6.56 27.69
CA ASP A 115 -28.65 -6.53 28.13
C ASP A 115 -28.67 -6.51 29.67
N HIS A 116 -28.63 -5.31 30.23
CA HIS A 116 -29.04 -5.10 31.61
C HIS A 116 -30.56 -4.93 31.63
N ARG A 117 -31.29 -6.01 31.89
CA ARG A 117 -32.65 -5.90 32.41
C ARG A 117 -32.64 -5.71 33.93
N PRO A 118 -33.58 -4.90 34.45
CA PRO A 118 -33.68 -4.56 35.87
C PRO A 118 -34.13 -5.75 36.74
#